data_AF-A0AAC9EYU9-F1
#
_entry.id   AF-A0AAC9EYU9-F1
#
_cell.length_a   1.000
_cell.length_b   1.000
_cell.length_c   1.000
_cell.angle_alpha   90.00
_cell.angle_beta   90.00
_cell.angle_gamma   90.00
#
_symmetry.space_group_name_H-M   'P 1'
#
loop_
_entity.id
_entity.type
_entity.pdbx_description
1 polymer ?
#
loop_
_entity_poly.entity_id
_entity_poly.type
_entity_poly.pdbx_seq_one_letter_code
_entity_poly.pdbx_strand_id
1 'polypeptide(L)'
;MTIEPPPDDRIPELYADGVFDIGFGNGMVRIDLFSLSALRKDDNGQPLPAIRQRVVMSLPGFLASLAALEGMRQRLEAAGVLPPAGVAGAGGAGQPAGSAPPPLPGAAPAFRTTAQPPAQPASPAAPARPGPPRSPNFG
;
A
#
# COMPACT_ATOMS: atom_id res chain seq x y z
N MET A 1 -48.61 9.93 18.06
CA MET A 1 -47.64 8.82 17.93
C MET A 1 -46.78 9.13 16.72
N THR A 2 -45.65 9.81 16.91
CA THR A 2 -44.68 10.02 15.81
C THR A 2 -43.96 8.70 15.64
N ILE A 3 -44.08 8.08 14.47
CA ILE A 3 -43.33 6.86 14.16
C ILE A 3 -42.00 7.36 13.61
N GLU A 4 -40.98 7.37 14.48
CA GLU A 4 -39.61 7.64 14.04
C GLU A 4 -39.22 6.55 13.03
N PRO A 5 -38.81 6.90 11.81
CA PRO A 5 -38.42 5.91 10.82
C PRO A 5 -37.22 5.09 11.33
N PRO A 6 -37.11 3.81 10.95
CA PRO A 6 -36.03 2.94 11.42
C PRO A 6 -34.65 3.59 11.20
N PRO A 7 -33.72 3.46 12.17
CA PRO A 7 -32.41 4.11 12.12
C PRO A 7 -31.51 3.66 10.94
N ASP A 8 -31.86 2.58 10.24
CA ASP A 8 -31.15 2.05 9.08
C ASP A 8 -31.26 2.89 7.80
N ASP A 9 -32.17 3.87 7.74
CA ASP A 9 -32.51 4.58 6.49
C ASP A 9 -31.63 5.80 6.18
N ARG A 10 -30.55 6.01 6.95
CA ARG A 10 -29.59 7.11 6.72
C ARG A 10 -28.19 6.56 6.61
N ILE A 11 -27.90 5.92 5.48
CA ILE A 11 -26.52 5.57 5.12
C ILE A 11 -25.74 6.89 5.07
N PRO A 12 -24.73 7.10 5.93
CA PRO A 12 -23.97 8.34 5.93
C PRO A 12 -23.22 8.46 4.60
N GLU A 13 -23.46 9.57 3.89
CA GLU A 13 -22.75 9.86 2.65
C GLU A 13 -21.37 10.45 2.96
N LEU A 14 -20.36 9.92 2.28
CA LEU A 14 -19.00 10.43 2.34
C LEU A 14 -18.58 10.92 0.96
N TYR A 15 -18.22 12.20 0.87
CA TYR A 15 -17.53 12.71 -0.30
C TYR A 15 -16.09 12.19 -0.35
N ALA A 16 -15.69 11.67 -1.51
CA ALA A 16 -14.32 11.27 -1.80
C ALA A 16 -13.96 11.75 -3.22
N ASP A 17 -12.77 12.33 -3.37
CA ASP A 17 -12.24 12.73 -4.69
C ASP A 17 -11.84 11.48 -5.50
N GLY A 18 -11.44 10.42 -4.81
CA GLY A 18 -11.11 9.15 -5.44
C GLY A 18 -10.47 8.14 -4.49
N VAL A 19 -9.79 7.16 -5.10
CA VAL A 19 -9.03 6.12 -4.41
C VAL A 19 -7.57 6.53 -4.32
N PHE A 20 -7.01 6.52 -3.13
CA PHE A 20 -5.62 6.82 -2.84
C PHE A 20 -4.75 5.58 -3.01
N ASP A 21 -5.17 4.45 -2.43
CA ASP A 21 -4.45 3.18 -2.47
C ASP A 21 -5.42 1.99 -2.46
N ILE A 22 -4.99 0.89 -3.08
CA ILE A 22 -5.67 -0.40 -3.02
C ILE A 22 -4.66 -1.46 -2.60
N GLY A 23 -4.82 -1.99 -1.40
CA GLY A 23 -3.99 -3.06 -0.86
C GLY A 23 -4.71 -4.41 -0.80
N PHE A 24 -3.97 -5.48 -1.05
CA PHE A 24 -4.44 -6.85 -0.81
C PHE A 24 -3.54 -7.57 0.19
N GLY A 25 -4.13 -8.17 1.22
CA GLY A 25 -3.39 -8.92 2.22
C GLY A 25 -4.33 -9.68 3.16
N ASN A 26 -3.88 -10.83 3.65
CA ASN A 26 -4.65 -11.70 4.55
C ASN A 26 -6.04 -12.06 3.98
N GLY A 27 -6.17 -12.20 2.66
CA GLY A 27 -7.44 -12.51 1.99
C GLY A 27 -8.43 -11.33 1.88
N MET A 28 -8.03 -10.13 2.31
CA MET A 28 -8.86 -8.93 2.32
C MET A 28 -8.31 -7.87 1.37
N VAL A 29 -9.21 -7.14 0.74
CA VAL A 29 -8.92 -5.94 -0.04
C VAL A 29 -9.21 -4.71 0.81
N ARG A 30 -8.30 -3.74 0.81
CA ARG A 30 -8.39 -2.46 1.51
C ARG A 30 -8.32 -1.35 0.48
N ILE A 31 -9.33 -0.49 0.45
CA ILE A 31 -9.40 0.66 -0.45
C ILE A 31 -9.39 1.91 0.42
N ASP A 32 -8.39 2.76 0.22
CA ASP A 32 -8.29 4.04 0.89
C ASP A 32 -8.92 5.13 0.02
N LEU A 33 -9.99 5.74 0.49
CA LEU A 33 -10.62 6.89 -0.15
C LEU A 33 -10.02 8.17 0.40
N PHE A 34 -9.71 9.11 -0.47
CA PHE A 34 -9.15 10.40 -0.07
C PHE A 34 -10.00 11.57 -0.54
N SER A 35 -9.80 12.70 0.14
CA SER A 35 -10.15 14.00 -0.39
C SER A 35 -8.99 14.98 -0.22
N LEU A 36 -8.94 15.99 -1.09
CA LEU A 36 -7.99 17.09 -0.96
C LEU A 36 -8.25 17.87 0.33
N SER A 37 -7.20 18.08 1.13
CA SER A 37 -7.32 18.76 2.41
C SER A 37 -7.42 20.27 2.22
N ALA A 38 -8.48 20.89 2.76
CA ALA A 38 -8.59 22.35 2.81
C ALA A 38 -7.56 22.99 3.76
N LEU A 39 -7.06 22.24 4.75
CA LEU A 39 -6.21 22.75 5.83
C LEU A 39 -4.72 22.44 5.65
N ARG A 40 -4.39 21.33 4.97
CA ARG A 40 -3.00 20.90 4.78
C ARG A 40 -2.60 21.12 3.34
N LYS A 41 -1.53 21.89 3.16
CA LYS A 41 -0.97 22.25 1.85
C LYS A 41 0.50 21.86 1.80
N ASP A 42 1.01 21.61 0.60
CA ASP A 42 2.44 21.43 0.34
C ASP A 42 3.18 22.79 0.30
N ASP A 43 4.49 22.75 0.08
CA ASP A 43 5.34 23.95 -0.02
C ASP A 43 4.96 24.88 -1.18
N ASN A 44 4.23 24.36 -2.18
CA ASN A 44 3.71 25.12 -3.33
C ASN A 44 2.28 25.63 -3.09
N GLY A 45 1.72 25.43 -1.90
CA GLY A 45 0.37 25.86 -1.54
C GLY A 45 -0.75 24.95 -2.07
N GLN A 46 -0.43 23.78 -2.63
CA GLN A 46 -1.41 22.83 -3.16
C GLN A 46 -1.98 21.94 -2.05
N PRO A 47 -3.30 21.68 -2.04
CA PRO A 47 -3.92 20.88 -1.00
C PRO A 47 -3.42 19.42 -1.04
N LEU A 48 -3.02 18.90 0.11
CA LEU A 48 -2.51 17.54 0.24
C LEU A 48 -3.67 16.54 0.33
N PRO A 49 -3.56 15.34 -0.29
CA PRO A 49 -4.55 14.28 -0.13
C PRO A 49 -4.62 13.83 1.32
N ALA A 50 -5.85 13.70 1.84
CA ALA A 50 -6.13 13.21 3.18
C ALA A 50 -7.10 12.03 3.12
N ILE A 51 -6.70 10.89 3.69
CA ILE A 51 -7.55 9.70 3.78
C ILE A 51 -8.78 10.03 4.63
N ARG A 52 -9.97 9.79 4.06
CA ARG A 52 -11.25 10.02 4.73
C ARG A 52 -11.89 8.74 5.22
N GLN A 53 -11.70 7.66 4.48
CA GLN A 53 -12.30 6.36 4.80
C GLN A 53 -11.45 5.25 4.23
N ARG A 54 -11.29 4.18 5.01
CA ARG A 54 -10.79 2.90 4.53
C ARG A 54 -11.96 1.94 4.42
N VAL A 55 -12.20 1.44 3.21
CA VAL A 55 -13.15 0.36 2.96
C VAL A 55 -12.39 -0.95 2.98
N VAL A 56 -12.81 -1.90 3.80
CA VAL A 56 -12.21 -3.23 3.89
C VAL A 56 -13.26 -4.25 3.50
N MET A 57 -12.94 -5.08 2.51
CA MET A 57 -13.86 -6.09 1.99
C MET A 57 -13.12 -7.39 1.67
N SER A 58 -13.88 -8.48 1.54
CA SER A 58 -13.33 -9.76 1.08
C SER A 58 -13.01 -9.71 -0.42
N LEU A 59 -12.16 -10.64 -0.89
CA LEU A 59 -11.89 -10.77 -2.32
C LEU A 59 -13.16 -10.97 -3.18
N PRO A 60 -14.13 -11.84 -2.80
CA PRO A 60 -15.39 -11.95 -3.53
C PRO A 60 -16.20 -10.65 -3.55
N GLY A 61 -16.24 -9.92 -2.44
CA GLY A 61 -16.91 -8.62 -2.36
C GLY A 61 -16.31 -7.60 -3.32
N PHE A 62 -14.98 -7.55 -3.39
CA PHE A 62 -14.26 -6.69 -4.32
C PHE A 62 -14.57 -7.00 -5.79
N LEU A 63 -14.58 -8.28 -6.18
CA LEU A 63 -14.91 -8.67 -7.56
C LEU A 63 -16.35 -8.29 -7.93
N ALA A 64 -17.29 -8.44 -6.99
CA ALA A 64 -18.67 -7.99 -7.20
C ALA A 64 -18.76 -6.46 -7.34
N SER A 65 -18.03 -5.70 -6.52
CA SER A 65 -17.95 -4.25 -6.64
C SER A 65 -17.33 -3.80 -7.96
N LEU A 66 -16.28 -4.46 -8.44
CA LEU A 66 -15.65 -4.16 -9.72
C LEU A 66 -16.64 -4.32 -10.88
N ALA A 67 -17.37 -5.43 -10.92
CA ALA A 67 -18.40 -5.67 -11.94
C ALA A 67 -19.51 -4.59 -11.91
N ALA A 68 -19.92 -4.14 -10.72
CA ALA A 68 -20.90 -3.08 -10.59
C ALA A 68 -20.36 -1.72 -11.10
N LEU A 69 -19.11 -1.39 -10.79
CA LEU A 69 -18.45 -0.17 -11.27
C LEU A 69 -18.26 -0.18 -12.80
N GLU A 70 -17.90 -1.32 -13.38
CA GLU A 70 -17.81 -1.50 -14.84
C GLU A 70 -19.19 -1.34 -15.51
N GLY A 71 -20.23 -1.94 -14.93
CA GLY A 71 -21.60 -1.76 -15.42
C GLY A 71 -22.06 -0.30 -15.35
N MET A 72 -21.70 0.42 -14.29
CA MET A 72 -21.98 1.86 -14.19
C MET A 72 -21.24 2.67 -15.25
N ARG A 73 -19.96 2.37 -15.49
CA ARG A 73 -19.17 2.99 -16.56
C ARG A 73 -19.86 2.81 -17.92
N GLN A 74 -20.27 1.59 -18.27
CA GLN A 74 -20.94 1.32 -19.54
C GLN A 74 -22.23 2.15 -19.71
N ARG A 75 -23.00 2.34 -18.62
CA ARG A 75 -24.18 3.21 -18.63
C ARG A 75 -23.82 4.67 -18.86
N LEU A 76 -22.74 5.15 -18.26
CA LEU A 76 -22.25 6.52 -18.46
C LEU A 76 -21.74 6.76 -19.89
N GLU A 77 -21.08 5.77 -20.49
CA GLU A 77 -20.67 5.81 -21.90
C GLU A 77 -21.88 5.82 -22.83
N ALA A 78 -22.88 4.95 -22.58
CA ALA A 78 -24.12 4.92 -23.35
C ALA A 78 -24.93 6.23 -23.24
N ALA A 79 -24.85 6.91 -22.10
CA ALA A 79 -25.46 8.23 -21.88
C ALA A 79 -24.65 9.39 -22.51
N GLY A 80 -23.47 9.11 -23.08
CA GLY A 80 -22.58 10.13 -23.67
C GLY A 80 -21.86 11.01 -22.64
N VAL A 81 -21.89 10.66 -21.35
CA VAL A 81 -21.21 11.39 -20.27
C VAL A 81 -19.70 11.09 -20.27
N LEU A 82 -19.33 9.86 -20.60
CA LEU A 82 -17.95 9.41 -20.70
C LEU A 82 -17.62 9.06 -22.16
N PRO A 83 -16.43 9.44 -22.68
CA PRO A 83 -15.99 8.96 -23.98
C PRO A 83 -15.74 7.43 -23.94
N PRO A 84 -15.98 6.72 -25.05
CA PRO A 84 -15.89 5.26 -25.06
C PRO A 84 -14.51 4.75 -24.66
N ALA A 85 -14.48 3.61 -23.97
CA ALA A 85 -13.27 2.90 -23.55
C ALA A 85 -12.37 2.55 -24.76
N GLY A 86 -11.50 3.47 -25.14
CA GLY A 86 -10.64 3.38 -26.32
C GLY A 86 -10.06 4.71 -26.76
N VAL A 87 -10.71 5.83 -26.42
CA VAL A 87 -10.18 7.19 -26.65
C VAL A 87 -9.61 7.85 -25.39
N ALA A 88 -10.01 7.40 -24.20
CA ALA A 88 -9.49 7.89 -22.90
C ALA A 88 -8.25 7.12 -22.41
N GLY A 89 -7.38 6.72 -23.33
CA GLY A 89 -6.19 5.89 -23.08
C GLY A 89 -4.89 6.57 -23.51
N ALA A 90 -4.67 7.82 -23.10
CA ALA A 90 -3.37 8.51 -23.24
C ALA A 90 -3.13 9.52 -22.10
N GLY A 91 -3.61 9.21 -20.89
CA GLY A 91 -3.55 10.10 -19.73
C GLY A 91 -3.00 9.49 -18.44
N GLY A 92 -2.36 8.32 -18.51
CA GLY A 92 -1.73 7.67 -17.36
C GLY A 92 -0.45 6.97 -17.79
N ALA A 93 0.67 7.38 -17.19
CA ALA A 93 2.05 6.89 -17.42
C ALA A 93 2.75 7.34 -18.72
N GLY A 94 2.67 8.64 -19.03
CA GLY A 94 3.66 9.34 -19.87
C GLY A 94 4.56 10.20 -18.97
N GLN A 95 5.55 9.57 -18.36
CA GLN A 95 6.65 10.25 -17.69
C GLN A 95 7.33 11.17 -18.74
N PRO A 96 7.52 12.49 -18.51
CA PRO A 96 8.30 13.30 -19.43
C PRO A 96 9.74 12.76 -19.39
N ALA A 97 10.12 12.04 -20.44
CA ALA A 97 11.50 11.68 -20.72
C ALA A 97 12.28 12.97 -21.00
N GLY A 98 12.91 13.52 -19.96
CA GLY A 98 13.59 14.80 -20.06
C GLY A 98 14.26 15.25 -18.78
N SER A 99 15.04 14.38 -18.13
CA SER A 99 16.11 14.73 -17.18
C SER A 99 16.90 13.47 -16.84
N ALA A 100 18.07 13.30 -17.47
CA ALA A 100 18.99 12.22 -17.17
C ALA A 100 19.53 12.32 -15.73
N PRO A 101 19.60 11.23 -14.95
CA PRO A 101 20.40 11.21 -13.73
C PRO A 101 21.90 11.14 -14.07
N PRO A 102 22.80 11.76 -13.27
CA PRO A 102 24.24 11.58 -13.46
C PRO A 102 24.64 10.11 -13.19
N PRO A 103 25.60 9.54 -13.94
CA PRO A 103 26.02 8.16 -13.75
C PRO A 103 26.87 8.03 -12.48
N LEU A 104 26.40 7.19 -11.54
CA LEU A 104 27.25 6.62 -10.49
C LEU A 104 28.08 5.48 -11.10
N PRO A 105 29.41 5.45 -10.92
CA PRO A 105 30.22 4.33 -11.36
C PRO A 105 30.14 3.17 -10.36
N GLY A 106 29.86 1.97 -10.85
CA GLY A 106 30.10 0.73 -10.09
C GLY A 106 29.03 -0.34 -10.29
N ALA A 107 29.26 -1.20 -11.27
CA ALA A 107 28.42 -2.35 -11.59
C ALA A 107 28.37 -3.41 -10.45
N ALA A 108 27.15 -3.87 -10.17
CA ALA A 108 26.59 -5.22 -9.88
C ALA A 108 27.49 -6.40 -9.37
N PRO A 109 26.95 -7.57 -8.94
CA PRO A 109 25.54 -7.98 -8.76
C PRO A 109 25.22 -8.76 -7.45
N ALA A 110 23.91 -8.98 -7.25
CA ALA A 110 23.24 -10.17 -6.67
C ALA A 110 23.51 -10.65 -5.23
N PHE A 111 22.40 -10.73 -4.49
CA PHE A 111 22.06 -11.62 -3.36
C PHE A 111 23.16 -12.58 -2.88
N ARG A 112 23.71 -12.28 -1.70
CA ARG A 112 24.18 -13.31 -0.76
C ARG A 112 23.45 -13.16 0.57
N THR A 113 22.66 -14.17 0.88
CA THR A 113 22.27 -14.47 2.25
C THR A 113 23.53 -14.79 3.05
N THR A 114 23.83 -13.97 4.03
CA THR A 114 24.72 -14.33 5.13
C THR A 114 24.10 -13.77 6.39
N ALA A 115 23.61 -14.67 7.23
CA ALA A 115 23.21 -14.38 8.60
C ALA A 115 24.34 -13.62 9.29
N GLN A 116 24.05 -12.39 9.73
CA GLN A 116 24.98 -11.56 10.49
C GLN A 116 24.50 -11.57 11.96
N PRO A 117 25.21 -12.24 12.89
CA PRO A 117 24.89 -12.12 14.31
C PRO A 117 25.38 -10.75 14.85
N PRO A 118 24.73 -10.20 15.90
CA PRO A 118 25.08 -8.89 16.41
C PRO A 118 26.44 -8.90 17.14
N ALA A 119 27.19 -7.81 16.95
CA ALA A 119 28.48 -7.55 17.56
C ALA A 119 28.37 -7.48 19.10
N GLN A 120 29.23 -8.22 19.81
CA GLN A 120 29.44 -8.08 21.25
C GLN A 120 30.69 -7.21 21.51
N PRO A 121 30.63 -6.22 22.42
CA PRO A 121 31.78 -5.38 22.74
C PRO A 121 32.76 -6.10 23.68
N ALA A 122 34.05 -5.78 23.53
CA ALA A 122 35.18 -6.41 24.20
C ALA A 122 35.23 -6.18 25.71
N SER A 123 35.76 -7.17 26.45
CA SER A 123 36.31 -7.02 27.80
C SER A 123 37.48 -8.00 28.02
N PRO A 124 38.47 -7.67 28.88
CA PRO A 124 39.86 -8.13 28.75
C PRO A 124 40.17 -9.46 29.47
N ALA A 125 41.32 -10.01 29.13
CA ALA A 125 41.86 -11.32 29.47
C ALA A 125 41.97 -11.63 30.98
N ALA A 126 41.73 -12.90 31.34
CA ALA A 126 42.10 -13.53 32.60
C ALA A 126 42.70 -14.94 32.32
N PRO A 127 43.65 -15.43 33.15
CA PRO A 127 44.61 -16.46 32.78
C PRO A 127 44.08 -17.91 32.86
N ALA A 128 44.79 -18.77 32.13
CA ALA A 128 44.53 -20.19 31.90
C ALA A 128 44.23 -21.01 33.17
N ARG A 129 43.23 -21.89 33.07
CA ARG A 129 42.96 -22.95 34.05
C ARG A 129 43.12 -24.33 33.40
N PRO A 130 43.58 -25.34 34.16
CA PRO A 130 44.08 -26.60 33.62
C PRO A 130 42.93 -27.48 33.11
N GLY A 131 43.19 -28.24 32.05
CA GLY A 131 42.20 -29.10 31.39
C GLY A 131 41.67 -30.24 32.28
N PRO A 132 40.40 -30.64 32.12
CA PRO A 132 39.83 -31.78 32.84
C PRO A 132 40.30 -33.12 32.26
N PRO A 133 40.34 -34.18 33.09
CA PRO A 133 40.99 -35.44 32.77
C PRO A 133 40.22 -36.27 31.73
N ARG A 134 40.97 -37.01 30.91
CA ARG A 134 40.45 -38.05 30.03
C ARG A 134 40.05 -39.28 30.84
N SER A 135 38.99 -39.96 30.39
CA SER A 135 38.65 -41.41 30.45
C SER A 135 37.32 -41.71 31.18
N PRO A 136 36.67 -42.88 30.96
CA PRO A 136 36.87 -43.92 29.94
C PRO A 136 35.59 -44.31 29.17
N ASN A 137 35.76 -44.80 27.94
CA ASN A 137 34.73 -45.54 27.20
C ASN A 137 34.83 -47.02 27.61
N PHE A 138 33.80 -47.58 28.22
CA PHE A 138 33.59 -49.02 28.37
C PHE A 138 32.30 -49.37 27.62
N GLY A 139 32.40 -50.39 26.76
CA GLY A 139 31.35 -50.80 25.81
C GLY A 139 30.14 -51.49 26.44
#